data_AF-A0A662BB95-F1
#
_entry.id   AF-A0A662BB95-F1
#
_cell.length_a   1.000
_cell.length_b   1.000
_cell.length_c   1.000
_cell.angle_alpha   90.00
_cell.angle_beta   90.00
_cell.angle_gamma   90.00
#
_symmetry.space_group_name_H-M   'P 1'
#
loop_
_entity.id
_entity.type
_entity.pdbx_description
1 polymer ?
#
loop_
_entity_poly.entity_id
_entity_poly.type
_entity_poly.pdbx_seq_one_letter_code
_entity_poly.pdbx_strand_id
1 'polypeptide(L)'
;MSDPTQVDTRLNSHMVTPKFGILFGNKNKQAKGALWAGAMYFKNDQYFSGVIDVRDIYKDLEKIIGRYVDYSGDVIAYKGQEWNFIFGGSWIFNEHNNLSLEGGIYPRLQAVLSYNHSF
;
A
#
# COMPACT_ATOMS: atom_id res chain seq x y z
N MET A 1 -8.84 -30.46 0.02
CA MET A 1 -9.23 -29.07 -0.29
C MET A 1 -8.92 -28.27 0.96
N SER A 2 -7.65 -27.90 1.12
CA SER A 2 -7.21 -26.87 2.04
C SER A 2 -7.87 -25.58 1.62
N ASP A 3 -8.95 -25.21 2.32
CA ASP A 3 -9.64 -23.96 2.08
C ASP A 3 -8.83 -22.84 2.75
N PRO A 4 -8.18 -21.93 2.00
CA PRO A 4 -7.37 -20.85 2.59
C PRO A 4 -8.26 -19.72 3.13
N THR A 5 -9.53 -20.00 3.41
CA THR A 5 -10.54 -19.02 3.87
C THR A 5 -10.30 -18.50 5.28
N GLN A 6 -9.31 -19.02 6.02
CA GLN A 6 -8.93 -18.49 7.33
C GLN A 6 -7.76 -17.50 7.22
N VAL A 7 -7.92 -16.45 6.42
CA VAL A 7 -7.28 -15.18 6.74
C VAL A 7 -8.19 -14.52 7.78
N ASP A 8 -8.21 -15.06 9.00
CA ASP A 8 -9.19 -14.73 10.04
C ASP A 8 -8.92 -13.37 10.73
N THR A 9 -8.04 -12.57 10.13
CA THR A 9 -7.56 -11.34 10.73
C THR A 9 -7.55 -10.22 9.71
N ARG A 10 -8.23 -9.13 10.09
CA ARG A 10 -8.33 -7.90 9.31
C ARG A 10 -6.92 -7.36 9.07
N LEU A 11 -6.58 -7.09 7.81
CA LEU A 11 -5.39 -6.31 7.46
C LEU A 11 -5.54 -4.92 8.07
N ASN A 12 -4.74 -4.61 9.08
CA ASN A 12 -4.70 -3.27 9.67
C ASN A 12 -3.63 -2.46 8.94
N SER A 13 -4.06 -1.38 8.30
CA SER A 13 -3.17 -0.47 7.60
C SER A 13 -3.21 0.91 8.25
N HIS A 14 -2.05 1.41 8.62
CA HIS A 14 -1.86 2.77 9.15
C HIS A 14 -1.00 3.56 8.17
N MET A 15 -1.50 4.71 7.72
CA MET A 15 -0.80 5.59 6.79
C MET A 15 -0.82 7.03 7.27
N VAL A 16 0.35 7.68 7.28
CA VAL A 16 0.51 9.10 7.58
C VAL A 16 1.41 9.71 6.51
N THR A 17 1.05 10.87 5.96
CA THR A 17 1.77 11.42 4.82
C THR A 17 1.95 12.93 4.94
N PRO A 18 2.88 13.41 5.80
CA PRO A 18 3.21 14.83 5.89
C PRO A 18 3.81 15.32 4.57
N LYS A 19 3.23 16.38 4.01
CA LYS A 19 3.69 17.04 2.78
C LYS A 19 3.81 18.55 3.02
N PHE A 20 4.82 19.15 2.43
CA PHE A 20 4.98 20.59 2.30
C PHE A 20 5.16 20.93 0.82
N GLY A 21 4.66 22.08 0.39
CA GLY A 21 4.65 22.40 -1.02
C GLY A 21 4.46 23.87 -1.32
N ILE A 22 4.64 24.19 -2.59
CA ILE A 22 4.49 25.52 -3.16
C ILE A 22 3.38 25.47 -4.19
N LEU A 23 2.44 26.41 -4.09
CA LEU A 23 1.42 26.64 -5.11
C LEU A 23 1.94 27.68 -6.10
N PHE A 24 1.75 27.43 -7.39
CA PHE A 24 2.08 28.36 -8.45
C PHE A 24 0.90 28.53 -9.39
N GLY A 25 0.73 29.73 -9.91
CA GLY A 25 -0.40 30.07 -10.76
C GLY A 25 -0.58 31.58 -10.81
N ASN A 26 -0.93 32.09 -11.99
CA ASN A 26 -1.25 33.50 -12.13
C ASN A 26 -2.73 33.71 -11.78
N LYS A 27 -3.05 34.73 -10.99
CA LYS A 27 -4.44 35.07 -10.62
C LYS A 27 -5.34 35.23 -11.84
N ASN A 28 -4.78 35.64 -12.98
CA ASN A 28 -5.50 35.91 -14.22
C ASN A 28 -5.45 34.76 -15.25
N LYS A 29 -4.83 33.61 -14.91
CA LYS A 29 -4.77 32.43 -15.79
C LYS A 29 -5.46 31.25 -15.14
N GLN A 30 -6.16 30.46 -15.97
CA GLN A 30 -6.82 29.23 -15.53
C GLN A 30 -5.81 28.14 -15.13
N ALA A 31 -4.58 28.21 -15.64
CA ALA A 31 -3.53 27.27 -15.30
C ALA A 31 -2.94 27.54 -13.90
N LYS A 32 -3.04 26.56 -13.01
CA LYS A 32 -2.49 26.56 -11.65
C LYS A 32 -1.82 25.22 -11.36
N GLY A 33 -0.94 25.16 -10.39
CA GLY A 33 -0.28 23.94 -10.01
C GLY A 33 0.29 23.97 -8.61
N ALA A 34 0.77 22.82 -8.18
CA ALA A 34 1.44 22.63 -6.91
C ALA A 34 2.65 21.73 -7.13
N LEU A 35 3.74 22.00 -6.41
CA LEU A 35 4.84 21.07 -6.22
C LEU A 35 4.92 20.77 -4.72
N TRP A 36 5.18 19.52 -4.36
CA TRP A 36 5.36 19.13 -2.97
C TRP A 36 6.47 18.10 -2.80
N ALA A 37 7.02 18.09 -1.60
CA ALA A 37 7.88 17.05 -1.09
C ALA A 37 7.40 16.67 0.31
N GLY A 38 7.69 15.44 0.73
CA GLY A 38 7.20 14.94 1.98
C GLY A 38 7.75 13.57 2.33
N ALA A 39 7.20 13.04 3.41
CA ALA A 39 7.43 11.67 3.82
C ALA A 39 6.10 10.93 3.90
N MET A 40 6.13 9.64 3.68
CA MET A 40 5.00 8.73 3.83
C MET A 40 5.40 7.66 4.83
N TYR A 41 4.69 7.58 5.95
CA TYR A 41 4.71 6.44 6.85
C TYR A 41 3.60 5.47 6.47
N PHE A 42 3.92 4.19 6.34
CA PHE A 42 3.00 3.13 5.99
C PHE A 42 3.35 1.86 6.78
N LYS A 43 2.40 1.40 7.60
CA LYS A 43 2.52 0.17 8.38
C LYS A 43 1.36 -0.76 8.07
N ASN A 44 1.68 -2.00 7.72
CA ASN A 44 0.72 -3.09 7.55
C ASN A 44 1.06 -4.20 8.54
N ASP A 45 0.08 -4.55 9.36
CA ASP A 45 0.15 -5.71 10.23
C ASP A 45 -0.96 -6.68 9.81
N GLN A 46 -0.57 -7.90 9.42
CA GLN A 46 -1.51 -8.96 9.07
C GLN A 46 -1.09 -10.27 9.72
N TYR A 47 -1.94 -10.78 10.60
CA TYR A 47 -1.84 -12.15 11.10
C TYR A 47 -2.56 -13.08 10.12
N PHE A 48 -2.14 -14.33 10.04
CA PHE A 48 -2.91 -15.40 9.43
C PHE A 48 -2.76 -16.68 10.23
N SER A 49 -3.82 -17.47 10.32
CA SER A 49 -3.82 -18.76 10.99
C SER A 49 -4.84 -19.68 10.35
N GLY A 50 -4.52 -20.95 10.17
CA GLY A 50 -5.46 -21.91 9.61
C GLY A 50 -5.06 -23.34 9.87
N VAL A 51 -5.82 -24.27 9.30
CA VAL A 51 -5.61 -25.70 9.42
C VAL A 51 -5.38 -26.30 8.04
N ILE A 52 -4.30 -27.05 7.85
CA ILE A 52 -4.03 -27.77 6.59
C ILE A 52 -4.25 -29.27 6.76
N ASP A 53 -4.92 -29.90 5.79
CA ASP A 53 -4.95 -31.36 5.67
C ASP A 53 -3.59 -31.80 5.10
N VAL A 54 -2.83 -32.54 5.90
CA VAL A 54 -1.45 -32.93 5.59
C VAL A 54 -1.37 -33.77 4.32
N ARG A 55 -2.45 -34.48 3.97
CA ARG A 55 -2.54 -35.30 2.75
C ARG A 55 -2.58 -34.47 1.48
N ASP A 56 -2.98 -33.20 1.57
CA ASP A 56 -2.95 -32.26 0.43
C ASP A 56 -1.51 -31.83 0.10
N ILE A 57 -0.56 -31.95 1.04
CA ILE A 57 0.88 -31.70 0.82
C ILE A 57 1.58 -33.01 0.42
N TYR A 58 1.46 -34.05 1.25
CA TYR A 58 2.06 -35.37 1.00
C TYR A 58 1.37 -36.46 1.81
N LYS A 59 0.89 -37.53 1.14
CA LYS A 59 0.05 -38.56 1.77
C LYS A 59 0.72 -39.32 2.91
N ASP A 60 2.02 -39.61 2.82
CA ASP A 60 2.70 -40.39 3.86
C ASP A 60 3.06 -39.56 5.11
N LEU A 61 2.98 -38.22 5.04
CA LEU A 61 3.24 -37.36 6.19
C LEU A 61 2.17 -37.53 7.29
N GLU A 62 0.94 -37.95 6.93
CA GLU A 62 -0.15 -38.20 7.90
C GLU A 62 0.26 -39.17 9.01
N LYS A 63 1.08 -40.17 8.68
CA LYS A 63 1.55 -41.19 9.63
C LYS A 63 2.55 -40.65 10.66
N ILE A 64 3.16 -39.51 10.40
CA ILE A 64 4.21 -38.92 11.24
C ILE A 64 3.66 -37.74 12.05
N ILE A 65 2.89 -36.86 11.41
CA ILE A 65 2.51 -35.55 11.96
C ILE A 65 1.02 -35.47 12.31
N GLY A 66 0.24 -36.49 11.94
CA GLY A 66 -1.23 -36.48 12.04
C GLY A 66 -1.89 -35.91 10.79
N ARG A 67 -3.23 -35.97 10.75
CA ARG A 67 -4.03 -35.62 9.56
C ARG A 67 -4.21 -34.11 9.37
N TYR A 68 -4.29 -33.36 10.46
CA TYR A 68 -4.50 -31.92 10.46
C TYR A 68 -3.36 -31.25 11.21
N VAL A 69 -2.81 -30.20 10.62
CA VAL A 69 -1.76 -29.38 11.24
C VAL A 69 -2.22 -27.93 11.23
N ASP A 70 -2.14 -27.31 12.40
CA ASP A 70 -2.36 -25.88 12.55
C ASP A 70 -1.14 -25.11 12.06
N TYR A 71 -1.36 -24.02 11.33
CA TYR A 71 -0.32 -23.07 10.94
C TYR A 71 -0.72 -21.66 11.33
N SER A 72 0.27 -20.85 11.68
CA SER A 72 0.09 -19.42 11.92
C SER A 72 1.33 -18.65 11.49
N GLY A 73 1.14 -17.41 11.04
CA GLY A 73 2.23 -16.51 10.70
C GLY A 73 1.85 -15.05 10.78
N ASP A 74 2.84 -14.23 11.07
CA ASP A 74 2.75 -12.77 11.04
C ASP A 74 3.37 -12.25 9.74
N VAL A 75 2.62 -11.45 8.99
CA VAL A 75 3.14 -10.61 7.91
C VAL A 75 3.35 -9.22 8.49
N ILE A 76 4.60 -8.91 8.75
CA ILE A 76 5.08 -7.59 9.16
C ILE A 76 5.84 -6.96 8.00
N ALA A 77 5.58 -5.67 7.74
CA ALA A 77 6.40 -4.90 6.81
C ALA A 77 7.87 -4.96 7.25
N TYR A 78 8.80 -5.09 6.29
CA TYR A 78 10.22 -5.21 6.60
C TYR A 78 10.68 -3.98 7.41
N LYS A 79 11.34 -4.22 8.56
CA LYS A 79 11.81 -3.14 9.44
C LYS A 79 12.65 -2.15 8.66
N GLY A 80 12.30 -0.87 8.74
CA GLY A 80 12.94 0.20 8.01
C GLY A 80 12.30 0.55 6.67
N GLN A 81 11.29 -0.20 6.20
CA GLN A 81 10.52 0.13 4.99
C GLN A 81 9.20 0.86 5.22
N GLU A 82 8.93 1.24 6.47
CA GLU A 82 7.70 1.94 6.85
C GLU A 82 7.71 3.40 6.38
N TRP A 83 8.88 4.03 6.30
CA TRP A 83 9.03 5.40 5.81
C TRP A 83 9.38 5.40 4.34
N ASN A 84 8.83 6.33 3.57
CA ASN A 84 9.20 6.56 2.18
C ASN A 84 9.28 8.07 1.91
N PHE A 85 10.28 8.53 1.17
CA PHE A 85 10.30 9.93 0.73
C PHE A 85 9.43 10.07 -0.51
N ILE A 86 8.61 11.11 -0.56
CA ILE A 86 7.72 11.37 -1.69
C ILE A 86 7.91 12.77 -2.23
N PHE A 87 7.76 12.91 -3.53
CA PHE A 87 7.78 14.16 -4.25
C PHE A 87 6.76 14.10 -5.37
N GLY A 88 6.10 15.21 -5.61
CA GLY A 88 5.05 15.23 -6.61
C GLY A 88 4.69 16.62 -7.04
N GLY A 89 3.79 16.65 -8.01
CA GLY A 89 3.21 17.88 -8.49
C GLY A 89 1.84 17.64 -9.06
N SER A 90 1.05 18.71 -9.10
CA SER A 90 -0.24 18.74 -9.77
C SER A 90 -0.29 19.92 -10.71
N TRP A 91 -0.99 19.73 -11.82
CA TRP A 91 -1.26 20.74 -12.82
C TRP A 91 -2.74 20.76 -13.14
N ILE A 92 -3.37 21.87 -12.77
CA ILE A 92 -4.71 22.26 -13.16
C ILE A 92 -4.56 23.09 -14.43
N PHE A 93 -4.91 22.54 -15.59
CA PHE A 93 -4.77 23.24 -16.87
C PHE A 93 -6.03 23.99 -17.30
N ASN A 94 -7.19 23.65 -16.71
CA ASN A 94 -8.43 24.42 -16.81
C ASN A 94 -9.28 24.21 -15.54
N GLU A 95 -10.44 24.88 -15.45
CA GLU A 95 -11.32 24.85 -14.27
C GLU A 95 -11.87 23.45 -13.94
N HIS A 96 -11.81 22.52 -14.89
CA HIS A 96 -12.44 21.20 -14.79
C HIS A 96 -11.42 20.06 -14.74
N ASN A 97 -10.13 20.30 -14.97
CA ASN A 97 -9.16 19.23 -15.17
C ASN A 97 -7.90 19.44 -14.35
N ASN A 98 -7.55 18.41 -13.58
CA ASN A 98 -6.36 18.35 -12.76
C ASN A 98 -5.61 17.03 -13.01
N LEU A 99 -4.32 17.13 -13.32
CA LEU A 99 -3.39 16.02 -13.43
C LEU A 99 -2.39 16.07 -12.30
N SER A 100 -2.18 14.99 -11.56
CA SER A 100 -1.15 14.91 -10.53
C SER A 100 -0.27 13.68 -10.69
N LEU A 101 1.02 13.87 -10.42
CA LEU A 101 2.03 12.82 -10.38
C LEU A 101 2.73 12.86 -9.03
N GLU A 102 2.86 11.72 -8.37
CA GLU A 102 3.66 11.55 -7.17
C GLU A 102 4.61 10.37 -7.33
N GLY A 103 5.90 10.61 -7.14
CA GLY A 103 6.91 9.57 -7.01
C GLY A 103 7.29 9.41 -5.54
N GLY A 104 7.66 8.20 -5.14
CA GLY A 104 8.34 7.97 -3.88
C GLY A 104 9.60 7.15 -4.08
N ILE A 105 10.62 7.52 -3.32
CA ILE A 105 11.95 6.91 -3.33
C ILE A 105 12.38 6.60 -1.92
N TYR A 106 13.16 5.53 -1.82
CA TYR A 106 13.86 5.06 -0.63
C TYR A 106 12.99 4.89 0.63
N PRO A 107 12.83 3.64 1.09
CA PRO A 107 13.31 2.38 0.56
C PRO A 107 12.37 1.75 -0.47
N ARG A 108 11.21 2.38 -0.77
CA ARG A 108 10.21 1.83 -1.70
C ARG A 108 10.04 2.75 -2.91
N LEU A 109 10.39 2.25 -4.09
CA LEU A 109 10.03 2.92 -5.34
C LEU A 109 8.51 2.84 -5.54
N GLN A 110 7.84 3.99 -5.64
CA GLN A 110 6.41 4.07 -5.94
C GLN A 110 6.15 5.20 -6.94
N ALA A 111 5.10 5.05 -7.74
CA ALA A 111 4.60 6.09 -8.62
C ALA A 111 3.08 6.07 -8.62
N VAL A 112 2.47 7.25 -8.51
CA VAL A 112 1.03 7.45 -8.56
C VAL A 112 0.75 8.52 -9.60
N LEU A 113 -0.12 8.20 -10.55
CA LEU A 113 -0.70 9.14 -11.50
C LEU A 113 -2.18 9.27 -11.16
N SER A 114 -2.68 10.50 -11.06
CA SER A 114 -4.10 10.74 -10.84
C SER A 114 -4.60 11.82 -11.78
N TYR A 115 -5.80 11.61 -12.31
CA TYR A 115 -6.50 12.58 -13.13
C TYR A 115 -7.88 12.80 -12.50
N ASN A 116 -8.24 14.06 -12.30
CA ASN A 116 -9.52 14.46 -11.75
C ASN A 116 -10.23 15.39 -12.73
N HIS A 117 -11.49 15.06 -13.02
CA HIS A 117 -12.40 15.89 -13.79
C HIS A 117 -13.54 16.38 -12.90
N SER A 118 -13.74 17.69 -12.81
CA SER A 118 -14.87 18.31 -12.11
C SER A 118 -15.95 18.71 -13.11
N PHE A 119 -17.21 18.46 -12.78
CA PHE A 119 -18.40 18.82 -13.58
C PHE A 119 -19.02 20.13 -13.10
#